data_AF-A0A167V7H7-F1
#
_entry.id   AF-A0A167V7H7-F1
#
_cell.length_a   1.000
_cell.length_b   1.000
_cell.length_c   1.000
_cell.angle_alpha   90.00
_cell.angle_beta   90.00
_cell.angle_gamma   90.00
#
_symmetry.space_group_name_H-M   'P 1'
#
loop_
_entity.id
_entity.type
_entity.pdbx_description
1 polymer ?
#
loop_
_entity_poly.entity_id
_entity_poly.type
_entity_poly.pdbx_seq_one_letter_code
_entity_poly.pdbx_strand_id
1 'polypeptide(L)'
;MPGISSMLPKGGNAVWGNKTWAPDDTDNDGFTFGNMVNFEASNFTIKRQNMTVEESEAFLINSSELWYQKHLLSSYSHGVAHTTKEIEENENDPRKWLNPLESRLPYAPNLKIYCFYGVGKPTERAYFYRDETTDESQRPSIAIDTTVTSDNSIIDHGVVMSEGDGTVNLLSLGYMGAKGWHMKRYNPAGIKVTVYEMPHEPDRFSPRGGPNTGDHVDILGRSSLNDLILRIAGGQGHLIENNFVSRIKEYADRVKIYEEEEDQGLLSQIKGIVGQMDGTSSSS
;
A
#
# COMPACT_ATOMS: atom_id res chain seq x y z
N MET A 1 -4.66 2.73 -22.29
CA MET A 1 -5.61 3.02 -21.19
C MET A 1 -4.91 3.82 -20.10
N PRO A 2 -4.99 5.16 -20.09
CA PRO A 2 -4.29 6.00 -19.10
C PRO A 2 -4.88 5.94 -17.67
N GLY A 3 -6.06 5.34 -17.48
CA GLY A 3 -6.69 5.22 -16.16
C GLY A 3 -6.02 4.22 -15.23
N ILE A 4 -5.39 3.16 -15.76
CA ILE A 4 -4.73 2.12 -14.96
C ILE A 4 -3.54 2.68 -14.18
N SER A 5 -2.87 3.69 -14.73
CA SER A 5 -1.75 4.38 -14.10
C SER A 5 -2.10 5.03 -12.75
N SER A 6 -3.38 5.35 -12.50
CA SER A 6 -3.85 5.88 -11.21
C SER A 6 -3.76 4.86 -10.08
N MET A 7 -3.75 3.57 -10.43
CA MET A 7 -3.70 2.43 -9.51
C MET A 7 -2.26 2.04 -9.16
N LEU A 8 -1.24 2.73 -9.69
CA LEU A 8 0.13 2.47 -9.28
C LEU A 8 0.29 2.73 -7.77
N PRO A 9 1.02 1.85 -7.06
CA PRO A 9 1.20 1.97 -5.63
C PRO A 9 1.88 3.30 -5.27
N LYS A 10 1.37 3.96 -4.23
CA LYS A 10 1.91 5.22 -3.72
C LYS A 10 2.67 4.97 -2.42
N GLY A 11 3.65 5.80 -2.13
CA GLY A 11 4.46 5.73 -0.91
C GLY A 11 5.73 4.90 -1.02
N GLY A 12 6.02 4.36 -2.20
CA GLY A 12 7.28 3.68 -2.53
C GLY A 12 7.73 2.66 -1.49
N ASN A 13 9.02 2.64 -1.20
CA ASN A 13 9.60 1.68 -0.27
C ASN A 13 9.23 1.96 1.20
N ALA A 14 8.70 3.15 1.51
CA ALA A 14 8.27 3.49 2.87
C ALA A 14 7.02 2.72 3.29
N VAL A 15 6.07 2.53 2.35
CA VAL A 15 4.81 1.81 2.55
C VAL A 15 4.93 0.34 2.18
N TRP A 16 5.59 0.02 1.06
CA TRP A 16 5.53 -1.32 0.48
C TRP A 16 6.72 -2.21 0.82
N GLY A 17 7.73 -1.68 1.52
CA GLY A 17 8.94 -2.40 1.90
C GLY A 17 10.08 -2.26 0.89
N ASN A 18 11.14 -3.03 1.12
CA ASN A 18 12.32 -3.08 0.27
C ASN A 18 12.74 -4.54 0.01
N LYS A 19 13.93 -4.76 -0.56
CA LYS A 19 14.43 -6.10 -0.92
C LYS A 19 14.52 -7.11 0.23
N THR A 20 14.50 -6.66 1.48
CA THR A 20 14.72 -7.51 2.66
C THR A 20 13.53 -7.59 3.60
N TRP A 21 12.56 -6.67 3.51
CA TRP A 21 11.42 -6.63 4.43
C TRP A 21 10.26 -5.85 3.81
N ALA A 22 9.03 -6.17 4.23
CA ALA A 22 7.84 -5.33 4.07
C ALA A 22 7.01 -5.30 5.36
N PRO A 23 6.17 -4.26 5.56
CA PRO A 23 5.34 -4.16 6.77
C PRO A 23 4.39 -5.34 6.97
N ASP A 24 3.91 -5.91 5.86
CA ASP A 24 2.98 -7.03 5.79
C ASP A 24 3.67 -8.42 5.73
N ASP A 25 5.00 -8.48 5.88
CA ASP A 25 5.72 -9.75 5.97
C ASP A 25 5.31 -10.53 7.23
N THR A 26 5.11 -11.84 7.07
CA THR A 26 4.89 -12.76 8.18
C THR A 26 6.16 -13.57 8.46
N ASP A 27 6.44 -13.85 9.74
CA ASP A 27 7.68 -14.50 10.17
C ASP A 27 7.84 -15.94 9.65
N ASN A 28 6.79 -16.54 9.10
CA ASN A 28 6.76 -17.96 8.75
C ASN A 28 7.13 -18.27 7.29
N ASP A 29 7.18 -17.27 6.41
CA ASP A 29 7.12 -17.54 4.97
C ASP A 29 8.49 -17.55 4.28
N GLY A 30 9.55 -17.04 4.94
CA GLY A 30 10.89 -16.95 4.36
C GLY A 30 10.95 -16.12 3.06
N PHE A 31 9.86 -15.43 2.73
CA PHE A 31 9.62 -14.63 1.55
C PHE A 31 9.22 -13.24 1.99
N THR A 32 9.75 -12.22 1.31
CA THR A 32 9.40 -10.82 1.57
C THR A 32 8.52 -10.27 0.47
N PHE A 33 7.42 -9.63 0.85
CA PHE A 33 6.52 -8.91 -0.05
C PHE A 33 7.11 -7.58 -0.53
N GLY A 34 8.29 -7.18 -0.05
CA GLY A 34 8.93 -5.92 -0.44
C GLY A 34 9.43 -5.90 -1.89
N ASN A 35 9.60 -7.07 -2.50
CA ASN A 35 9.83 -7.21 -3.94
C ASN A 35 8.49 -7.33 -4.67
N MET A 36 8.14 -6.31 -5.46
CA MET A 36 6.91 -6.30 -6.27
C MET A 36 7.06 -7.11 -7.56
N VAL A 37 8.24 -7.05 -8.17
CA VAL A 37 8.61 -7.83 -9.35
C VAL A 37 9.76 -8.76 -8.97
N ASN A 38 9.52 -10.06 -9.09
CA ASN A 38 10.50 -11.10 -8.79
C ASN A 38 10.92 -11.79 -10.09
N PHE A 39 12.20 -12.15 -10.20
CA PHE A 39 12.72 -12.93 -11.32
C PHE A 39 13.32 -14.22 -10.78
N GLU A 40 12.91 -15.37 -11.31
CA GLU A 40 13.58 -16.62 -10.97
C GLU A 40 14.97 -16.67 -11.62
N ALA A 41 15.93 -17.27 -10.92
CA ALA A 41 17.29 -17.47 -11.42
C ALA A 41 17.29 -18.45 -12.59
N SER A 42 16.99 -17.94 -13.77
CA SER A 42 17.05 -18.67 -15.03
C SER A 42 18.44 -18.53 -15.66
N ASN A 43 18.87 -19.55 -16.41
CA ASN A 43 20.21 -19.66 -17.01
C ASN A 43 20.48 -18.66 -18.16
N PHE A 44 19.78 -17.52 -18.19
CA PHE A 44 19.96 -16.51 -19.23
C PHE A 44 21.20 -15.64 -18.96
N THR A 45 21.78 -15.12 -20.03
CA THR A 45 22.98 -14.27 -20.02
C THR A 45 22.77 -12.94 -19.28
N ILE A 46 21.52 -12.51 -19.09
CA ILE A 46 21.13 -11.32 -18.34
C ILE A 46 20.37 -11.77 -17.10
N LYS A 47 21.02 -11.71 -15.94
CA LYS A 47 20.37 -11.96 -14.66
C LYS A 47 19.64 -10.69 -14.23
N ARG A 48 18.32 -10.63 -14.44
CA ARG A 48 17.48 -9.57 -13.88
C ARG A 48 17.40 -9.72 -12.35
N GLN A 49 17.42 -8.59 -11.65
CA GLN A 49 17.30 -8.56 -10.20
C GLN A 49 15.85 -8.31 -9.82
N ASN A 50 15.44 -8.85 -8.67
CA ASN A 50 14.16 -8.49 -8.05
C ASN A 50 14.09 -6.97 -7.84
N MET A 51 12.90 -6.43 -8.04
CA MET A 51 12.65 -5.00 -7.98
C MET A 51 11.65 -4.67 -6.89
N THR A 52 11.95 -3.65 -6.10
CA THR A 52 10.97 -3.04 -5.19
C THR A 52 9.92 -2.24 -5.96
N VAL A 53 8.94 -1.66 -5.28
CA VAL A 53 7.93 -0.79 -5.92
C VAL A 53 8.56 0.36 -6.69
N GLU A 54 9.51 1.08 -6.08
CA GLU A 54 10.18 2.22 -6.72
C GLU A 54 11.02 1.81 -7.94
N GLU A 55 11.75 0.70 -7.83
CA GLU A 55 12.56 0.17 -8.93
C GLU A 55 11.68 -0.32 -10.08
N SER A 56 10.53 -0.92 -9.76
CA SER A 56 9.54 -1.42 -10.72
C SER A 56 8.85 -0.26 -11.44
N GLU A 57 8.45 0.79 -10.71
CA GLU A 57 7.89 2.00 -11.31
C GLU A 57 8.89 2.68 -12.25
N ALA A 58 10.14 2.87 -11.80
CA ALA A 58 11.19 3.44 -12.63
C ALA A 58 11.46 2.60 -13.89
N PHE A 59 11.47 1.27 -13.76
CA PHE A 59 11.60 0.35 -14.90
C PHE A 59 10.45 0.50 -15.90
N LEU A 60 9.20 0.56 -15.41
CA LEU A 60 8.01 0.74 -16.26
C LEU A 60 8.05 2.08 -17.00
N ILE A 61 8.40 3.17 -16.31
CA ILE A 61 8.50 4.51 -16.90
C ILE A 61 9.59 4.53 -17.97
N ASN A 62 10.79 4.04 -17.66
CA ASN A 62 11.92 4.04 -18.60
C ASN A 62 11.69 3.13 -19.81
N SER A 63 10.89 2.08 -19.65
CA SER A 63 10.53 1.16 -20.74
C SER A 63 9.35 1.65 -21.59
N SER A 64 8.67 2.70 -21.16
CA SER A 64 7.49 3.26 -21.85
C SER A 64 7.86 4.35 -22.84
N GLU A 65 6.96 4.64 -23.78
CA GLU A 65 7.14 5.74 -24.73
C GLU A 65 7.06 7.13 -24.05
N LEU A 66 7.77 8.11 -24.61
CA LEU A 66 7.89 9.46 -24.03
C LEU A 66 6.54 10.15 -23.77
N TRP A 67 5.53 9.92 -24.62
CA TRP A 67 4.21 10.52 -24.41
C TRP A 67 3.54 9.98 -23.13
N TYR A 68 3.71 8.69 -22.85
CA TYR A 68 3.14 8.05 -21.67
C TYR A 68 3.89 8.48 -20.42
N GLN A 69 5.24 8.51 -20.49
CA GLN A 69 6.07 9.05 -19.40
C GLN A 69 5.64 10.47 -19.04
N LYS A 70 5.49 11.34 -20.04
CA LYS A 70 5.05 12.72 -19.84
C LYS A 70 3.67 12.78 -19.20
N HIS A 71 2.72 11.97 -19.68
CA HIS A 71 1.36 11.94 -19.14
C HIS A 71 1.33 11.46 -17.69
N LEU A 72 2.10 10.43 -17.35
CA LEU A 72 2.19 9.90 -16.00
C LEU A 72 2.77 10.95 -15.04
N LEU A 73 3.94 11.49 -15.36
CA LEU A 73 4.68 12.44 -14.52
C LEU A 73 3.99 13.82 -14.42
N SER A 74 3.14 14.17 -15.40
CA SER A 74 2.35 15.40 -15.36
C SER A 74 1.04 15.27 -14.60
N SER A 75 0.59 14.05 -14.28
CA SER A 75 -0.76 13.82 -13.76
C SER A 75 -0.77 13.15 -12.39
N TYR A 76 0.27 12.37 -12.06
CA TYR A 76 0.30 11.57 -10.85
C TYR A 76 1.56 11.80 -10.03
N SER A 77 1.45 11.41 -8.77
CA SER A 77 2.52 11.41 -7.79
C SER A 77 2.45 10.14 -6.96
N HIS A 78 3.63 9.61 -6.61
CA HIS A 78 3.78 8.34 -5.88
C HIS A 78 4.64 8.50 -4.62
N GLY A 79 4.98 9.74 -4.24
CA GLY A 79 5.84 10.04 -3.11
C GLY A 79 5.11 10.06 -1.76
N VAL A 80 5.83 10.56 -0.74
CA VAL A 80 5.34 10.80 0.61
C VAL A 80 5.80 12.18 1.04
N ALA A 81 4.87 13.00 1.55
CA ALA A 81 5.22 14.26 2.17
C ALA A 81 5.57 14.00 3.64
N HIS A 82 6.79 14.38 4.02
CA HIS A 82 7.32 14.14 5.36
C HIS A 82 7.04 15.29 6.33
N THR A 83 6.72 16.48 5.81
CA THR A 83 6.47 17.67 6.63
C THR A 83 5.16 18.38 6.28
N THR A 84 4.62 19.12 7.24
CA THR A 84 3.41 19.92 7.14
C THR A 84 3.64 21.03 6.12
N LYS A 85 4.83 21.62 6.12
CA LYS A 85 5.23 22.61 5.13
C LYS A 85 5.18 22.05 3.71
N GLU A 86 5.69 20.83 3.50
CA GLU A 86 5.64 20.17 2.19
C GLU A 86 4.20 19.88 1.76
N ILE A 87 3.34 19.44 2.68
CA ILE A 87 1.91 19.24 2.39
C ILE A 87 1.23 20.56 1.99
N GLU A 88 1.52 21.66 2.68
CA GLU A 88 0.96 22.98 2.35
C GLU A 88 1.42 23.48 0.98
N GLU A 89 2.68 23.22 0.62
CA GLU A 89 3.19 23.48 -0.73
C GLU A 89 2.47 22.62 -1.78
N ASN A 90 2.26 21.33 -1.48
CA ASN A 90 1.57 20.37 -2.35
C ASN A 90 0.08 20.70 -2.61
N GLU A 91 -0.59 21.48 -1.75
CA GLU A 91 -1.98 21.91 -2.01
C GLU A 91 -2.09 22.72 -3.31
N ASN A 92 -1.02 23.40 -3.72
CA ASN A 92 -0.97 24.17 -4.96
C ASN A 92 -0.58 23.34 -6.19
N ASP A 93 -0.32 22.03 -6.04
CA ASP A 93 0.04 21.11 -7.12
C ASP A 93 -1.07 20.07 -7.37
N PRO A 94 -1.86 20.21 -8.46
CA PRO A 94 -2.94 19.27 -8.79
C PRO A 94 -2.50 17.81 -8.94
N ARG A 95 -1.22 17.55 -9.20
CA ARG A 95 -0.66 16.18 -9.33
C ARG A 95 -0.66 15.41 -8.01
N LYS A 96 -0.75 16.13 -6.89
CA LYS A 96 -0.63 15.61 -5.52
C LYS A 96 -1.99 15.33 -4.88
N TRP A 97 -3.08 15.90 -5.39
CA TRP A 97 -4.41 15.83 -4.78
C TRP A 97 -4.99 14.42 -4.68
N LEU A 98 -4.58 13.50 -5.55
CA LEU A 98 -5.00 12.09 -5.50
C LEU A 98 -4.11 11.22 -4.60
N ASN A 99 -3.00 11.77 -4.08
CA ASN A 99 -2.09 11.05 -3.21
C ASN A 99 -2.37 11.43 -1.74
N PRO A 100 -3.01 10.54 -0.95
CA PRO A 100 -3.31 10.83 0.45
C PRO A 100 -2.06 10.88 1.35
N LEU A 101 -0.88 10.51 0.83
CA LEU A 101 0.41 10.64 1.50
C LEU A 101 1.11 11.97 1.20
N GLU A 102 0.58 12.77 0.27
CA GLU A 102 1.13 14.07 -0.13
C GLU A 102 0.10 15.22 -0.04
N SER A 103 -1.16 14.89 0.25
CA SER A 103 -2.27 15.83 0.45
C SER A 103 -2.95 15.56 1.79
N ARG A 104 -3.59 16.59 2.36
CA ARG A 104 -4.29 16.50 3.65
C ARG A 104 -5.80 16.55 3.51
N LEU A 105 -6.47 16.05 4.54
CA LEU A 105 -7.90 16.24 4.73
C LEU A 105 -8.25 17.72 4.94
N PRO A 106 -9.44 18.17 4.53
CA PRO A 106 -9.85 19.56 4.65
C PRO A 106 -9.97 20.01 6.11
N TYR A 107 -9.93 21.34 6.33
CA TYR A 107 -10.20 21.95 7.63
C TYR A 107 -11.70 21.93 7.99
N ALA A 108 -12.22 20.74 8.28
CA ALA A 108 -13.64 20.51 8.54
C ALA A 108 -13.85 19.68 9.83
N PRO A 109 -13.82 20.29 11.03
CA PRO A 109 -13.87 19.55 12.30
C PRO A 109 -15.18 18.78 12.54
N ASN A 110 -16.26 19.17 11.85
CA ASN A 110 -17.55 18.48 11.91
C ASN A 110 -17.68 17.33 10.91
N LEU A 111 -16.73 17.19 9.98
CA LEU A 111 -16.68 16.06 9.05
C LEU A 111 -16.38 14.78 9.82
N LYS A 112 -16.99 13.67 9.40
CA LYS A 112 -16.74 12.34 9.93
C LYS A 112 -16.44 11.42 8.74
N ILE A 113 -15.43 10.58 8.88
CA ILE A 113 -15.04 9.61 7.86
C ILE A 113 -15.30 8.22 8.41
N TYR A 114 -15.98 7.39 7.63
CA TYR A 114 -16.25 5.99 7.94
C TYR A 114 -15.60 5.12 6.85
N CYS A 115 -14.68 4.26 7.26
CA CYS A 115 -13.92 3.37 6.38
C CYS A 115 -14.41 1.94 6.59
N PHE A 116 -15.15 1.43 5.61
CA PHE A 116 -15.67 0.06 5.61
C PHE A 116 -14.99 -0.73 4.50
N TYR A 117 -14.34 -1.84 4.85
CA TYR A 117 -13.65 -2.68 3.87
C TYR A 117 -13.60 -4.14 4.30
N GLY A 118 -13.45 -5.01 3.30
CA GLY A 118 -13.30 -6.44 3.48
C GLY A 118 -11.87 -6.82 3.88
N VAL A 119 -11.74 -7.88 4.67
CA VAL A 119 -10.44 -8.43 5.10
C VAL A 119 -10.45 -9.96 5.07
N GLY A 120 -9.26 -10.56 5.08
CA GLY A 120 -9.09 -12.02 5.17
C GLY A 120 -9.27 -12.78 3.86
N LYS A 121 -9.33 -12.10 2.70
CA LYS A 121 -9.33 -12.74 1.38
C LYS A 121 -7.93 -12.66 0.73
N PRO A 122 -7.41 -13.76 0.15
CA PRO A 122 -6.16 -13.72 -0.62
C PRO A 122 -6.25 -12.68 -1.75
N THR A 123 -5.24 -11.81 -1.84
CA THR A 123 -5.20 -10.65 -2.74
C THR A 123 -3.82 -10.49 -3.34
N GLU A 124 -3.72 -10.12 -4.62
CA GLU A 124 -2.45 -10.01 -5.33
C GLU A 124 -1.54 -8.94 -4.72
N ARG A 125 -0.25 -9.28 -4.54
CA ARG A 125 0.75 -8.44 -3.86
C ARG A 125 2.02 -8.21 -4.66
N ALA A 126 2.47 -9.22 -5.38
CA ALA A 126 3.68 -9.22 -6.18
C ALA A 126 3.57 -10.32 -7.26
N TYR A 127 4.49 -10.31 -8.22
CA TYR A 127 4.48 -11.30 -9.30
C TYR A 127 5.89 -11.78 -9.64
N PHE A 128 5.98 -13.01 -10.10
CA PHE A 128 7.16 -13.60 -10.73
C PHE A 128 7.08 -13.39 -12.23
N TYR A 129 8.16 -12.87 -12.80
CA TYR A 129 8.32 -12.68 -14.22
C TYR A 129 9.48 -13.51 -14.74
N ARG A 130 9.34 -13.93 -15.99
CA ARG A 130 10.40 -14.55 -16.79
C ARG A 130 10.65 -13.74 -18.04
N ASP A 131 11.86 -13.86 -18.55
CA ASP A 131 12.25 -13.25 -19.81
C ASP A 131 11.70 -14.09 -20.97
N GLU A 132 10.98 -13.45 -21.90
CA GLU A 132 10.62 -14.08 -23.17
C GLU A 132 11.70 -13.80 -24.22
N THR A 133 12.03 -14.82 -25.00
CA THR A 133 13.18 -14.84 -25.91
C THR A 133 13.13 -13.74 -26.98
N THR A 134 14.22 -12.95 -27.07
CA THR A 134 14.92 -12.35 -28.23
C THR A 134 14.20 -11.96 -29.53
N ASP A 135 12.88 -11.83 -29.58
CA ASP A 135 12.20 -11.18 -30.70
C ASP A 135 11.97 -9.70 -30.35
N GLU A 136 12.80 -8.81 -30.88
CA GLU A 136 12.73 -7.36 -30.62
C GLU A 136 11.38 -6.74 -31.02
N SER A 137 10.58 -7.46 -31.81
CA SER A 137 9.24 -7.06 -32.24
C SER A 137 8.17 -7.22 -31.14
N GLN A 138 8.41 -8.01 -30.11
CA GLN A 138 7.48 -8.25 -29.00
C GLN A 138 7.95 -7.51 -27.74
N ARG A 139 7.63 -6.21 -27.66
CA ARG A 139 7.74 -5.44 -26.42
C ARG A 139 6.39 -5.48 -25.69
N PRO A 140 6.35 -5.78 -24.39
CA PRO A 140 7.47 -6.05 -23.49
C PRO A 140 8.00 -7.49 -23.58
N SER A 141 9.32 -7.68 -23.42
CA SER A 141 10.00 -8.99 -23.46
C SER A 141 9.96 -9.75 -22.12
N ILE A 142 8.90 -9.54 -21.33
CA ILE A 142 8.68 -10.19 -20.04
C ILE A 142 7.26 -10.72 -19.98
N ALA A 143 7.09 -11.90 -19.40
CA ALA A 143 5.80 -12.50 -19.12
C ALA A 143 5.77 -13.01 -17.68
N ILE A 144 4.57 -13.12 -17.09
CA ILE A 144 4.39 -13.74 -15.77
C ILE A 144 4.84 -15.19 -15.87
N ASP A 145 5.68 -15.62 -14.93
CA ASP A 145 6.14 -16.99 -14.85
C ASP A 145 5.11 -17.87 -14.13
N THR A 146 4.19 -18.41 -14.93
CA THR A 146 3.14 -19.32 -14.43
C THR A 146 3.67 -20.66 -13.92
N THR A 147 4.97 -20.95 -14.09
CA THR A 147 5.58 -22.20 -13.60
C THR A 147 5.95 -22.14 -12.11
N VAL A 148 6.06 -20.93 -11.55
CA VAL A 148 6.38 -20.73 -10.13
C VAL A 148 5.11 -20.88 -9.30
N THR A 149 5.01 -21.93 -8.49
CA THR A 149 3.91 -22.16 -7.55
C THR A 149 4.48 -22.71 -6.26
N SER A 150 3.93 -22.28 -5.13
CA SER A 150 4.37 -22.70 -3.79
C SER A 150 3.30 -23.54 -3.10
N ASP A 151 3.73 -24.57 -2.37
CA ASP A 151 2.84 -25.50 -1.64
C ASP A 151 2.00 -24.80 -0.56
N ASN A 152 2.49 -23.68 -0.02
CA ASN A 152 1.80 -22.90 1.00
C ASN A 152 0.69 -21.97 0.45
N SER A 153 0.38 -22.04 -0.84
CA SER A 153 -0.63 -21.20 -1.52
C SER A 153 -0.37 -19.69 -1.48
N ILE A 154 0.83 -19.27 -1.05
CA ILE A 154 1.24 -17.85 -1.12
C ILE A 154 1.58 -17.48 -2.56
N ILE A 155 2.13 -18.42 -3.32
CA ILE A 155 2.46 -18.22 -4.73
C ILE A 155 1.61 -19.17 -5.56
N ASP A 156 0.76 -18.61 -6.42
CA ASP A 156 -0.12 -19.34 -7.32
C ASP A 156 0.16 -18.90 -8.76
N HIS A 157 0.74 -19.80 -9.58
CA HIS A 157 1.09 -19.53 -10.99
C HIS A 157 1.79 -18.19 -11.22
N GLY A 158 2.82 -17.91 -10.42
CA GLY A 158 3.62 -16.70 -10.49
C GLY A 158 3.00 -15.48 -9.82
N VAL A 159 1.79 -15.58 -9.27
CA VAL A 159 1.13 -14.50 -8.52
C VAL A 159 1.37 -14.72 -7.03
N VAL A 160 1.92 -13.71 -6.37
CA VAL A 160 2.11 -13.71 -4.91
C VAL A 160 0.89 -13.09 -4.26
N MET A 161 0.29 -13.82 -3.33
CA MET A 161 -0.91 -13.44 -2.59
C MET A 161 -0.57 -12.95 -1.18
N SER A 162 -1.18 -11.84 -0.77
CA SER A 162 -1.23 -11.33 0.61
C SER A 162 -2.68 -11.26 1.10
N GLU A 163 -2.89 -10.70 2.29
CA GLU A 163 -4.22 -10.41 2.82
C GLU A 163 -4.85 -9.15 2.18
N GLY A 164 -6.17 -9.17 1.96
CA GLY A 164 -6.95 -8.03 1.48
C GLY A 164 -8.42 -8.38 1.27
N ASP A 165 -9.06 -7.73 0.29
CA ASP A 165 -10.46 -7.96 -0.10
C ASP A 165 -10.64 -8.78 -1.40
N GLY A 166 -9.55 -9.36 -1.91
CA GLY A 166 -9.50 -10.07 -3.19
C GLY A 166 -9.10 -9.20 -4.39
N THR A 167 -8.99 -7.89 -4.22
CA THR A 167 -8.53 -6.95 -5.26
C THR A 167 -7.52 -5.94 -4.73
N VAL A 168 -7.76 -5.39 -3.55
CA VAL A 168 -6.94 -4.35 -2.91
C VAL A 168 -6.30 -4.93 -1.65
N ASN A 169 -4.96 -4.82 -1.55
CA ASN A 169 -4.22 -5.26 -0.36
C ASN A 169 -4.66 -4.47 0.88
N LEU A 170 -4.74 -5.16 2.02
CA LEU A 170 -4.97 -4.61 3.34
C LEU A 170 -4.17 -3.33 3.66
N LEU A 171 -2.89 -3.24 3.26
CA LEU A 171 -2.09 -2.01 3.43
C LEU A 171 -2.76 -0.81 2.76
N SER A 172 -3.23 -0.96 1.53
CA SER A 172 -3.91 0.12 0.79
C SER A 172 -5.32 0.39 1.33
N LEU A 173 -6.03 -0.62 1.83
CA LEU A 173 -7.37 -0.47 2.40
C LEU A 173 -7.35 0.27 3.75
N GLY A 174 -6.41 -0.09 4.62
CA GLY A 174 -6.48 0.25 6.02
C GLY A 174 -5.42 1.22 6.53
N TYR A 175 -4.29 1.42 5.86
CA TYR A 175 -3.19 2.24 6.40
C TYR A 175 -3.61 3.67 6.76
N MET A 176 -4.31 4.37 5.86
CA MET A 176 -4.75 5.74 6.10
C MET A 176 -5.75 5.81 7.26
N GLY A 177 -6.68 4.86 7.33
CA GLY A 177 -7.68 4.81 8.40
C GLY A 177 -7.11 4.36 9.75
N ALA A 178 -6.07 3.54 9.77
CA ALA A 178 -5.47 2.99 10.98
C ALA A 178 -4.37 3.90 11.58
N LYS A 179 -3.61 4.60 10.74
CA LYS A 179 -2.47 5.44 11.18
C LYS A 179 -2.35 6.76 10.42
N GLY A 180 -2.42 6.75 9.09
CA GLY A 180 -2.13 7.93 8.28
C GLY A 180 -2.94 9.18 8.66
N TRP A 181 -4.28 9.09 8.65
CA TRP A 181 -5.16 10.22 9.03
C TRP A 181 -5.24 10.48 10.54
N HIS A 182 -4.43 9.79 11.35
CA HIS A 182 -4.22 10.16 12.75
C HIS A 182 -2.99 11.06 12.95
N MET A 183 -2.16 11.24 11.92
CA MET A 183 -1.10 12.25 11.91
C MET A 183 -1.68 13.64 11.67
N LYS A 184 -1.20 14.64 12.42
CA LYS A 184 -1.67 16.03 12.34
C LYS A 184 -1.46 16.61 10.94
N ARG A 185 -0.35 16.26 10.29
CA ARG A 185 -0.02 16.79 8.96
C ARG A 185 -1.05 16.38 7.89
N TYR A 186 -1.59 15.14 7.97
CA TYR A 186 -2.59 14.64 7.01
C TYR A 186 -4.02 14.94 7.45
N ASN A 187 -4.26 15.19 8.74
CA ASN A 187 -5.58 15.49 9.30
C ASN A 187 -5.51 16.66 10.29
N PRO A 188 -5.34 17.90 9.80
CA PRO A 188 -5.08 19.04 10.67
C PRO A 188 -6.32 19.47 11.48
N ALA A 189 -7.53 19.10 11.03
CA ALA A 189 -8.78 19.40 11.74
C ALA A 189 -9.17 18.32 12.77
N GLY A 190 -8.41 17.23 12.90
CA GLY A 190 -8.75 16.14 13.81
C GLY A 190 -10.09 15.48 13.45
N ILE A 191 -10.37 15.34 12.15
CA ILE A 191 -11.58 14.67 11.64
C ILE A 191 -11.67 13.27 12.25
N LYS A 192 -12.85 12.91 12.80
CA LYS A 192 -13.07 11.59 13.37
C LYS A 192 -13.12 10.56 12.25
N VAL A 193 -12.12 9.68 12.21
CA VAL A 193 -12.06 8.50 11.33
C VAL A 193 -12.50 7.28 12.12
N THR A 194 -13.46 6.52 11.58
CA THR A 194 -13.95 5.26 12.15
C THR A 194 -13.74 4.13 11.15
N VAL A 195 -12.99 3.11 11.54
CA VAL A 195 -12.67 1.95 10.71
C VAL A 195 -13.53 0.77 11.15
N TYR A 196 -14.18 0.11 10.21
CA TYR A 196 -14.92 -1.12 10.46
C TYR A 196 -14.53 -2.18 9.44
N GLU A 197 -13.75 -3.15 9.88
CA GLU A 197 -13.33 -4.29 9.07
C GLU A 197 -14.40 -5.37 9.02
N MET A 198 -14.54 -5.99 7.85
CA MET A 198 -15.55 -6.99 7.57
C MET A 198 -14.89 -8.29 7.09
N PRO A 199 -14.72 -9.30 7.96
CA PRO A 199 -14.13 -10.57 7.58
C PRO A 199 -14.88 -11.23 6.42
N HIS A 200 -14.12 -11.76 5.46
CA HIS A 200 -14.65 -12.49 4.32
C HIS A 200 -15.04 -13.92 4.75
N GLU A 201 -16.32 -14.13 5.04
CA GLU A 201 -16.88 -15.42 5.47
C GLU A 201 -18.01 -15.84 4.51
N PRO A 202 -17.66 -16.30 3.30
CA PRO A 202 -18.66 -16.52 2.26
C PRO A 202 -19.49 -17.78 2.51
N ASP A 203 -20.78 -17.71 2.17
CA ASP A 203 -21.65 -18.88 2.11
C ASP A 203 -21.39 -19.67 0.81
N ARG A 204 -21.07 -20.97 0.95
CA ARG A 204 -20.64 -21.85 -0.15
C ARG A 204 -21.66 -21.99 -1.28
N PHE A 205 -22.95 -21.79 -0.98
CA PHE A 205 -24.04 -21.94 -1.96
C PHE A 205 -24.65 -20.63 -2.43
N SER A 206 -24.08 -19.49 -2.01
CA SER A 206 -24.51 -18.19 -2.50
C SER A 206 -23.65 -17.74 -3.68
N PRO A 207 -24.24 -17.43 -4.85
CA PRO A 207 -23.47 -17.01 -6.03
C PRO A 207 -22.71 -15.69 -5.85
N ARG A 208 -22.95 -14.95 -4.76
CA ARG A 208 -22.27 -13.70 -4.40
C ARG A 208 -21.63 -13.76 -3.01
N GLY A 209 -21.22 -14.94 -2.56
CA GLY A 209 -20.61 -15.13 -1.25
C GLY A 209 -21.54 -14.92 -0.05
N GLY A 210 -22.81 -14.57 -0.25
CA GLY A 210 -23.80 -14.53 0.84
C GLY A 210 -23.66 -13.31 1.75
N PRO A 211 -24.36 -13.30 2.90
CA PRO A 211 -24.55 -12.11 3.72
C PRO A 211 -23.31 -11.61 4.46
N ASN A 212 -22.23 -12.43 4.50
CA ASN A 212 -20.97 -12.16 5.20
C ASN A 212 -19.75 -12.14 4.26
N THR A 213 -19.96 -11.94 2.96
CA THR A 213 -18.85 -11.70 2.03
C THR A 213 -18.13 -10.40 2.38
N GLY A 214 -16.81 -10.44 2.28
CA GLY A 214 -15.91 -9.27 2.31
C GLY A 214 -15.13 -9.12 1.00
N ASP A 215 -15.64 -9.70 -0.10
CA ASP A 215 -15.02 -9.53 -1.41
C ASP A 215 -15.22 -8.11 -1.95
N HIS A 216 -14.23 -7.59 -2.66
CA HIS A 216 -14.20 -6.22 -3.21
C HIS A 216 -15.52 -5.75 -3.83
N VAL A 217 -16.18 -6.60 -4.62
CA VAL A 217 -17.44 -6.25 -5.30
C VAL A 217 -18.64 -6.72 -4.48
N ASP A 218 -18.60 -7.95 -3.98
CA ASP A 218 -19.76 -8.55 -3.32
C ASP A 218 -20.05 -7.96 -1.94
N ILE A 219 -19.11 -7.22 -1.32
CA ILE A 219 -19.31 -6.54 -0.03
C ILE A 219 -20.51 -5.59 -0.03
N LEU A 220 -20.90 -5.04 -1.20
CA LEU A 220 -22.11 -4.22 -1.34
C LEU A 220 -23.41 -5.01 -1.10
N GLY A 221 -23.37 -6.33 -1.30
CA GLY A 221 -24.45 -7.24 -0.96
C GLY A 221 -24.52 -7.60 0.53
N ARG A 222 -23.52 -7.22 1.33
CA ARG A 222 -23.42 -7.56 2.75
C ARG A 222 -24.47 -6.80 3.55
N SER A 223 -25.34 -7.55 4.24
CA SER A 223 -26.44 -6.96 5.02
C SER A 223 -25.96 -6.03 6.15
N SER A 224 -24.86 -6.39 6.82
CA SER A 224 -24.29 -5.58 7.90
C SER A 224 -23.71 -4.26 7.40
N LEU A 225 -23.14 -4.22 6.18
CA LEU A 225 -22.68 -2.96 5.58
C LEU A 225 -23.86 -2.03 5.33
N ASN A 226 -24.94 -2.56 4.76
CA ASN A 226 -26.14 -1.79 4.48
C ASN A 226 -26.76 -1.25 5.79
N ASP A 227 -26.76 -2.02 6.87
CA ASP A 227 -27.19 -1.53 8.19
C ASP A 227 -26.32 -0.37 8.70
N LEU A 228 -24.98 -0.46 8.59
CA LEU A 228 -24.09 0.64 8.97
C LEU A 228 -24.33 1.91 8.15
N ILE A 229 -24.51 1.79 6.83
CA ILE A 229 -24.82 2.92 5.95
C ILE A 229 -26.14 3.56 6.35
N LEU A 230 -27.18 2.76 6.60
CA LEU A 230 -28.49 3.26 7.04
C LEU A 230 -28.43 3.95 8.40
N ARG A 231 -27.63 3.44 9.35
CA ARG A 231 -27.38 4.12 10.64
C ARG A 231 -26.72 5.48 10.45
N ILE A 232 -25.75 5.59 9.54
CA ILE A 232 -25.11 6.88 9.22
C ILE A 232 -26.13 7.83 8.60
N ALA A 233 -26.84 7.40 7.56
CA ALA A 233 -27.85 8.21 6.88
C ALA A 233 -29.00 8.64 7.82
N GLY A 234 -29.35 7.80 8.79
CA GLY A 234 -30.33 8.10 9.85
C GLY A 234 -29.80 8.96 10.99
N GLY A 235 -28.57 9.49 10.93
CA GLY A 235 -27.98 10.35 11.97
C GLY A 235 -27.44 9.60 13.19
N GLN A 236 -27.48 8.28 13.19
CA GLN A 236 -27.03 7.39 14.27
C GLN A 236 -25.61 6.86 14.06
N GLY A 237 -24.84 7.43 13.12
CA GLY A 237 -23.47 7.00 12.84
C GLY A 237 -22.49 7.15 14.01
N HIS A 238 -22.84 7.88 15.06
CA HIS A 238 -22.03 7.99 16.28
C HIS A 238 -22.03 6.69 17.12
N LEU A 239 -22.97 5.78 16.88
CA LEU A 239 -23.06 4.46 17.51
C LEU A 239 -22.10 3.43 16.90
N ILE A 240 -21.46 3.77 15.77
CA ILE A 240 -20.52 2.89 15.09
C ILE A 240 -19.16 3.06 15.75
N GLU A 241 -18.64 1.97 16.31
CA GLU A 241 -17.32 1.92 16.92
C GLU A 241 -16.29 1.33 15.96
N ASN A 242 -15.01 1.53 16.29
CA ASN A 242 -13.93 0.93 15.54
C ASN A 242 -13.96 -0.60 15.69
N ASN A 243 -13.88 -1.32 14.58
CA ASN A 243 -13.76 -2.78 14.55
C ASN A 243 -12.53 -3.16 13.73
N PHE A 244 -11.50 -3.68 14.41
CA PHE A 244 -10.28 -4.19 13.80
C PHE A 244 -10.19 -5.68 14.08
N VAL A 245 -10.11 -6.49 13.03
CA VAL A 245 -9.97 -7.96 13.05
C VAL A 245 -8.60 -8.36 12.50
N SER A 246 -8.09 -7.64 11.50
CA SER A 246 -6.81 -7.83 10.86
C SER A 246 -5.64 -7.27 11.70
N ARG A 247 -4.42 -7.57 11.27
CA ARG A 247 -3.18 -7.02 11.86
C ARG A 247 -2.78 -5.66 11.28
N ILE A 248 -3.68 -4.94 10.61
CA ILE A 248 -3.35 -3.67 9.95
C ILE A 248 -2.71 -2.63 10.88
N LYS A 249 -3.07 -2.59 12.17
CA LYS A 249 -2.43 -1.67 13.13
C LYS A 249 -0.94 -1.95 13.28
N GLU A 250 -0.59 -3.22 13.41
CA GLU A 250 0.79 -3.67 13.49
C GLU A 250 1.55 -3.37 12.19
N TYR A 251 0.94 -3.67 11.04
CA TYR A 251 1.56 -3.37 9.75
C TYR A 251 1.74 -1.85 9.54
N ALA A 252 0.75 -1.04 9.93
CA ALA A 252 0.84 0.41 9.84
C ALA A 252 1.93 0.98 10.75
N ASP A 253 2.17 0.39 11.92
CA ASP A 253 3.27 0.80 12.81
C ASP A 253 4.65 0.53 12.18
N ARG A 254 4.79 -0.55 11.40
CA ARG A 254 6.02 -0.91 10.68
C ARG A 254 6.28 -0.05 9.42
N VAL A 255 5.25 0.63 8.89
CA VAL A 255 5.41 1.57 7.76
C VAL A 255 6.31 2.75 8.18
N LYS A 256 7.31 3.06 7.35
CA LYS A 256 8.36 4.07 7.63
C LYS A 256 7.90 5.50 7.34
N ILE A 257 6.79 5.88 7.94
CA ILE A 257 6.19 7.21 7.88
C ILE A 257 5.80 7.57 9.32
N TYR A 258 6.42 8.64 9.84
CA TYR A 258 6.31 9.06 11.24
C TYR A 258 5.89 10.52 11.33
N GLU A 259 5.35 10.96 12.45
CA GLU A 259 5.03 12.38 12.66
C GLU A 259 6.31 13.22 12.75
N GLU A 260 6.26 14.50 12.34
CA GLU A 260 7.44 15.38 12.31
C GLU A 260 8.19 15.49 13.64
N GLU A 261 7.46 15.50 14.75
CA GLU A 261 8.03 15.59 16.10
C GLU A 261 8.85 14.33 16.43
N GLU A 262 8.43 13.16 15.95
CA GLU A 262 9.12 11.87 16.12
C GLU A 262 10.34 11.75 15.21
N ASP A 263 10.23 12.19 13.96
CA ASP A 263 11.34 12.19 12.99
C ASP A 263 12.50 13.08 13.48
N GLN A 264 12.20 14.24 14.06
CA GLN A 264 13.22 15.10 14.68
C GLN A 264 13.89 14.42 15.89
N GLY A 265 13.12 13.68 16.69
CA GLY A 265 13.62 12.87 17.80
C GLY A 265 14.57 11.76 17.34
N LEU A 266 14.19 11.00 16.31
CA LEU A 266 15.00 9.94 15.73
C LEU A 266 16.30 10.48 15.11
N LEU A 267 16.21 11.58 14.37
CA LEU A 267 17.37 12.26 13.79
C LEU A 267 18.31 12.81 14.87
N SER A 268 17.76 13.28 15.99
CA SER A 268 18.57 13.74 17.13
C SER A 268 19.29 12.59 17.86
N GLN A 269 18.63 11.44 18.02
CA GLN A 269 19.25 10.23 18.58
C GLN A 269 20.35 9.67 17.69
N ILE A 270 20.12 9.60 16.38
CA ILE A 270 21.14 9.14 15.41
C ILE A 270 22.35 10.07 15.44
N LYS A 271 22.14 11.40 15.44
CA LYS A 271 23.23 12.38 15.56
C LYS A 271 23.98 12.25 16.90
N GLY A 272 23.28 11.95 17.99
CA GLY A 272 23.89 11.72 19.30
C GLY A 272 24.78 10.47 19.34
N ILE A 273 24.37 9.38 18.68
CA ILE A 273 25.15 8.14 18.59
C ILE A 273 26.40 8.33 17.72
N VAL A 274 26.27 9.00 16.58
CA VAL A 274 27.41 9.31 15.69
C VAL A 274 28.40 10.25 16.40
N GLY A 275 27.91 11.27 17.11
CA GLY A 275 28.76 12.18 17.89
C GLY A 275 29.49 11.51 19.07
N GLN A 276 28.96 10.43 19.63
CA GLN A 276 29.67 9.63 20.65
C GLN A 276 30.77 8.75 20.05
N MET A 277 30.60 8.23 18.82
CA MET A 277 31.64 7.44 18.14
C MET A 277 32.85 8.30 17.73
N ASP A 278 32.63 9.54 17.30
CA ASP A 278 33.69 10.49 16.94
C ASP A 278 34.44 11.06 18.16
N GLY A 279 33.85 10.97 19.36
CA GLY A 279 34.46 11.45 20.61
C GLY A 279 35.45 10.47 21.27
N THR A 280 35.49 9.21 20.83
CA THR A 280 36.32 8.16 21.44
C THR A 280 37.68 7.93 20.77
N SER A 281 38.01 8.65 19.68
CA SER A 281 39.27 8.49 18.94
C SER A 281 40.32 9.57 19.20
N SER A 282 40.15 10.42 20.22
CA SER A 282 41.06 11.55 20.51
C SER A 282 41.61 11.57 21.95
N SER A 283 41.84 10.40 22.54
CA SER A 283 42.61 10.29 23.78
C SER A 283 43.56 9.09 23.75
N SER A 284 44.72 9.29 23.14
CA SER A 284 45.94 8.51 23.33
C SER A 284 47.15 9.34 22.93
#